data_AF-A0A1M6T505-F1
#
_entry.id   AF-A0A1M6T505-F1
#
_cell.length_a   1.000
_cell.length_b   1.000
_cell.length_c   1.000
_cell.angle_alpha   90.00
_cell.angle_beta   90.00
_cell.angle_gamma   90.00
#
_symmetry.space_group_name_H-M   'P 1'
#
loop_
_entity.id
_entity.type
_entity.pdbx_description
1 polymer ?
#
loop_
_entity_poly.entity_id
_entity_poly.type
_entity_poly.pdbx_seq_one_letter_code
_entity_poly.pdbx_strand_id
1 'polypeptide(L)'
;MNLVYKSLIGVSILSLIACGDDSASSASKDSVKKGLPSEVSSPVDLAYYECDEELEGVSVYVKSAEIDYVCNGDGWFRADDPVSEIRYSEINGNSKDSVKTDSTEATDPEEEPDVSENTFTDARDGQVYKMVKIGSQVWMAQNLNYDYQVDGESYGSYCYTHMVSMCSTYGRLYTWAAAMDSAAVFSEDGKGCGNDAACSLPERVRGVCPEGWHLPSALEWDTLLTFVGKTAEGYLALKSTSGWSNGRNGTDSTGFSMKPAGYRDTQNANDSSPFANKTAGFAGEKDVARFWVSSGPYDDNEIAKSDLQFEVNFTSEEWDDDGFADEGIGFTARRFAYSVRCVKD
;
A
#
# COMPACT_ATOMS: atom_id res chain seq x y z
N MET A 1 -67.05 28.59 -17.07
CA MET A 1 -66.55 29.94 -16.77
C MET A 1 -65.16 30.08 -17.38
N ASN A 2 -65.09 30.93 -18.40
CA ASN A 2 -63.95 31.72 -18.92
C ASN A 2 -62.57 31.05 -19.08
N LEU A 3 -62.19 30.71 -20.32
CA LEU A 3 -61.52 31.56 -21.34
C LEU A 3 -59.99 31.61 -21.12
N VAL A 4 -59.20 30.83 -21.89
CA VAL A 4 -58.60 31.17 -23.21
C VAL A 4 -57.47 32.20 -23.11
N TYR A 5 -56.24 31.81 -23.48
CA TYR A 5 -55.49 32.51 -24.52
C TYR A 5 -54.51 31.59 -25.27
N LYS A 6 -54.44 31.81 -26.58
CA LYS A 6 -53.72 31.06 -27.62
C LYS A 6 -52.48 31.85 -28.11
N SER A 7 -51.67 31.14 -28.89
CA SER A 7 -50.73 31.56 -29.96
C SER A 7 -49.26 31.73 -29.56
N LEU A 8 -48.28 31.03 -30.15
CA LEU A 8 -47.85 30.76 -31.56
C LEU A 8 -46.93 31.85 -32.16
N ILE A 9 -45.73 31.36 -32.53
CA ILE A 9 -44.80 31.75 -33.62
C ILE A 9 -43.85 32.93 -33.37
N GLY A 10 -42.55 32.68 -33.61
CA GLY A 10 -41.57 33.71 -33.89
C GLY A 10 -40.12 33.21 -33.93
N VAL A 11 -39.74 32.47 -34.98
CA VAL A 11 -38.32 32.27 -35.35
C VAL A 11 -37.76 33.62 -35.82
N SER A 12 -36.64 34.06 -35.26
CA SER A 12 -35.84 35.15 -35.83
C SER A 12 -34.37 34.77 -35.83
N ILE A 13 -33.88 34.66 -37.06
CA ILE A 13 -32.48 34.53 -37.47
C ILE A 13 -31.88 35.93 -37.37
N LEU A 14 -30.78 36.08 -36.62
CA LEU A 14 -29.88 37.22 -36.79
C LEU A 14 -28.46 36.70 -37.02
N SER A 15 -28.05 36.78 -38.28
CA SER A 15 -26.71 36.58 -38.79
C SER A 15 -25.82 37.78 -38.46
N LEU A 16 -24.65 37.52 -37.89
CA LEU A 16 -23.48 38.40 -37.98
C LEU A 16 -22.36 37.60 -38.64
N ILE A 17 -22.04 37.99 -39.87
CA ILE A 17 -20.91 37.49 -40.65
C ILE A 17 -19.71 38.40 -40.39
N ALA A 18 -18.63 37.71 -39.98
CA ALA A 18 -17.19 37.91 -40.19
C ALA A 18 -16.63 39.22 -40.81
N CYS A 19 -15.52 39.65 -40.23
CA CYS A 19 -14.15 39.67 -40.81
C CYS A 19 -13.19 39.60 -39.59
N GLY A 20 -12.15 38.80 -39.51
CA GLY A 20 -11.24 38.30 -40.54
C GLY A 20 -9.90 39.04 -40.39
N ASP A 21 -8.93 38.41 -39.70
CA ASP A 21 -7.58 38.12 -40.22
C ASP A 21 -6.61 37.69 -39.10
N ASP A 22 -6.33 36.38 -39.12
CA ASP A 22 -5.02 35.76 -39.23
C ASP A 22 -3.86 36.21 -38.32
N SER A 23 -3.61 35.37 -37.32
CA SER A 23 -2.26 34.91 -36.96
C SER A 23 -2.35 33.45 -36.49
N ALA A 24 -2.57 32.55 -37.46
CA ALA A 24 -2.35 31.12 -37.28
C ALA A 24 -0.90 30.78 -37.63
N SER A 25 -0.08 30.59 -36.60
CA SER A 25 1.13 29.73 -36.53
C SER A 25 1.72 30.00 -35.15
N SER A 26 2.17 29.08 -34.29
CA SER A 26 2.48 27.64 -34.31
C SER A 26 3.12 27.46 -32.91
N ALA A 27 2.74 26.55 -32.01
CA ALA A 27 2.84 25.12 -32.18
C ALA A 27 2.08 24.44 -31.01
N SER A 28 0.91 23.88 -31.29
CA SER A 28 0.69 22.43 -31.19
C SER A 28 1.91 21.62 -31.66
N LYS A 29 2.96 21.53 -30.84
CA LYS A 29 4.01 20.51 -30.91
C LYS A 29 4.65 20.37 -29.53
N ASP A 30 4.08 19.54 -28.66
CA ASP A 30 4.91 18.71 -27.78
C ASP A 30 4.16 17.47 -27.27
N SER A 31 2.83 17.52 -27.13
CA SER A 31 2.03 16.33 -26.78
C SER A 31 1.93 15.26 -27.89
N VAL A 32 2.47 15.51 -29.09
CA VAL A 32 2.54 14.51 -30.18
C VAL A 32 3.89 13.77 -30.20
N LYS A 33 4.87 14.16 -29.38
CA LYS A 33 6.21 13.56 -29.43
C LYS A 33 6.46 12.38 -28.48
N LYS A 34 5.55 12.07 -27.55
CA LYS A 34 5.81 11.04 -26.51
C LYS A 34 4.73 9.98 -26.30
N GLY A 35 3.70 9.93 -27.13
CA GLY A 35 2.62 8.93 -27.01
C GLY A 35 1.73 9.11 -25.77
N LEU A 36 1.80 10.27 -25.11
CA LEU A 36 1.04 10.58 -23.92
C LEU A 36 -0.43 10.91 -24.30
N PRO A 37 -1.42 10.21 -23.73
CA PRO A 37 -2.83 10.49 -24.00
C PRO A 37 -3.29 11.77 -23.29
N SER A 38 -4.30 12.44 -23.85
CA SER A 38 -4.91 13.63 -23.22
C SER A 38 -5.73 13.31 -21.97
N GLU A 39 -6.15 12.05 -21.83
CA GLU A 39 -6.89 11.54 -20.68
C GLU A 39 -6.56 10.06 -20.43
N VAL A 40 -6.57 9.64 -19.17
CA VAL A 40 -6.41 8.24 -18.74
C VAL A 40 -7.50 7.84 -17.76
N SER A 41 -7.73 6.54 -17.59
CA SER A 41 -8.84 6.06 -16.73
C SER A 41 -8.53 6.25 -15.24
N SER A 42 -7.26 6.11 -14.83
CA SER A 42 -6.84 6.18 -13.43
C SER A 42 -5.41 6.72 -13.24
N PRO A 43 -4.99 7.13 -12.02
CA PRO A 43 -3.61 7.50 -11.75
C PRO A 43 -2.61 6.36 -12.00
N VAL A 44 -3.06 5.11 -11.88
CA VAL A 44 -2.26 3.92 -12.21
C VAL A 44 -1.96 3.89 -13.71
N ASP A 45 -2.95 4.21 -14.54
CA ASP A 45 -2.75 4.31 -15.99
C ASP A 45 -1.82 5.48 -16.37
N LEU A 46 -1.84 6.57 -15.58
CA LEU A 46 -0.91 7.69 -15.76
C LEU A 46 0.53 7.31 -15.40
N ALA A 47 0.73 6.47 -14.39
CA ALA A 47 2.05 6.07 -13.90
C ALA A 47 2.86 5.22 -14.91
N TYR A 48 2.22 4.65 -15.93
CA TYR A 48 2.94 4.04 -17.07
C TYR A 48 3.64 5.05 -17.97
N TYR A 49 3.31 6.34 -17.82
CA TYR A 49 3.97 7.43 -18.52
C TYR A 49 4.88 8.14 -17.53
N GLU A 50 6.17 7.87 -17.62
CA GLU A 50 7.18 8.50 -16.77
C GLU A 50 7.17 10.02 -16.99
N CYS A 51 7.00 10.78 -15.91
CA CYS A 51 7.16 12.24 -15.93
C CYS A 51 8.64 12.54 -15.78
N ASP A 52 9.23 13.12 -16.83
CA ASP A 52 10.61 13.59 -16.86
C ASP A 52 10.66 15.07 -17.26
N GLU A 53 11.86 15.67 -17.26
CA GLU A 53 12.07 17.08 -17.62
C GLU A 53 11.48 17.46 -18.99
N GLU A 54 11.29 16.51 -19.92
CA GLU A 54 10.69 16.80 -21.22
C GLU A 54 9.16 16.92 -21.18
N LEU A 55 8.52 16.38 -20.14
CA LEU A 55 7.08 16.46 -19.90
C LEU A 55 6.72 17.50 -18.83
N GLU A 56 7.69 18.24 -18.29
CA GLU A 56 7.45 19.26 -17.27
C GLU A 56 6.40 20.29 -17.76
N GLY A 57 5.39 20.53 -16.92
CA GLY A 57 4.27 21.42 -17.19
C GLY A 57 3.14 20.81 -18.04
N VAL A 58 3.29 19.58 -18.55
CA VAL A 58 2.21 18.88 -19.25
C VAL A 58 1.16 18.41 -18.25
N SER A 59 -0.12 18.51 -18.63
CA SER A 59 -1.24 18.01 -17.83
C SER A 59 -1.97 16.87 -18.53
N VAL A 60 -2.41 15.87 -17.75
CA VAL A 60 -3.25 14.75 -18.21
C VAL A 60 -4.47 14.64 -17.30
N TYR A 61 -5.66 14.56 -17.90
CA TYR A 61 -6.90 14.40 -17.16
C TYR A 61 -7.07 12.95 -16.69
N VAL A 62 -7.32 12.74 -15.40
CA VAL A 62 -7.51 11.41 -14.83
C VAL A 62 -8.98 11.20 -14.46
N LYS A 63 -9.67 10.32 -15.22
CA LYS A 63 -11.12 10.13 -15.10
C LYS A 63 -11.57 9.71 -13.71
N SER A 64 -10.88 8.77 -13.07
CA SER A 64 -11.26 8.29 -11.74
C SER A 64 -11.06 9.33 -10.63
N ALA A 65 -10.24 10.35 -10.86
CA ALA A 65 -9.95 11.41 -9.89
C ALA A 65 -10.66 12.73 -10.23
N GLU A 66 -11.33 12.79 -11.38
CA GLU A 66 -12.01 13.98 -11.94
C GLU A 66 -11.15 15.25 -11.92
N ILE A 67 -9.84 15.10 -12.11
CA ILE A 67 -8.87 16.18 -12.01
C ILE A 67 -7.67 15.97 -12.94
N ASP A 68 -7.07 17.09 -13.33
CA ASP A 68 -5.79 17.10 -14.04
C ASP A 68 -4.63 16.79 -13.10
N TYR A 69 -3.69 15.99 -13.62
CA TYR A 69 -2.38 15.80 -13.03
C TYR A 69 -1.35 16.52 -13.88
N VAL A 70 -0.42 17.25 -13.25
CA VAL A 70 0.62 18.05 -13.90
C VAL A 70 1.98 17.42 -13.60
N CYS A 71 2.78 17.25 -14.64
CA CYS A 71 4.16 16.78 -14.50
C CYS A 71 5.07 17.93 -14.05
N ASN A 72 5.96 17.69 -13.09
CA ASN A 72 6.92 18.68 -12.60
C ASN A 72 8.39 18.38 -12.96
N GLY A 73 8.62 17.47 -13.91
CA GLY A 73 9.96 16.98 -14.28
C GLY A 73 10.41 15.72 -13.53
N ASP A 74 9.81 15.41 -12.37
CA ASP A 74 10.14 14.23 -11.55
C ASP A 74 8.94 13.31 -11.29
N GLY A 75 7.71 13.83 -11.42
CA GLY A 75 6.48 13.08 -11.12
C GLY A 75 5.20 13.82 -11.48
N TRP A 76 4.09 13.08 -11.47
CA TRP A 76 2.74 13.60 -11.71
C TRP A 76 2.09 14.02 -10.39
N PHE A 77 1.58 15.25 -10.32
CA PHE A 77 0.95 15.83 -9.13
C PHE A 77 -0.45 16.32 -9.45
N ARG A 78 -1.39 16.25 -8.51
CA ARG A 78 -2.74 16.80 -8.73
C ARG A 78 -2.68 18.32 -8.87
N ALA A 79 -3.45 18.86 -9.81
CA ALA A 79 -3.49 20.29 -10.06
C ALA A 79 -4.10 21.11 -8.91
N ASP A 80 -4.83 20.48 -7.97
CA ASP A 80 -5.40 21.13 -6.79
C ASP A 80 -4.49 21.08 -5.56
N ASP A 81 -3.31 20.46 -5.66
CA ASP A 81 -2.40 20.33 -4.53
C ASP A 81 -1.65 21.67 -4.29
N PRO A 82 -1.74 22.27 -3.08
CA PRO A 82 -1.04 23.52 -2.74
C PRO A 82 0.49 23.45 -2.88
N VAL A 83 1.06 22.27 -3.02
CA VAL A 83 2.51 22.05 -3.24
C VAL A 83 2.96 22.44 -4.67
N SER A 84 2.03 22.53 -5.63
CA SER A 84 2.32 22.86 -7.04
C SER A 84 2.75 24.31 -7.28
N GLU A 85 2.34 25.26 -6.42
CA GLU A 85 2.73 26.67 -6.55
C GLU A 85 4.14 26.98 -5.98
N ILE A 86 4.72 26.09 -5.18
CA ILE A 86 5.94 26.39 -4.40
C ILE A 86 7.24 26.16 -5.20
N ARG A 87 7.23 25.30 -6.22
CA ARG A 87 8.48 24.89 -6.92
C ARG A 87 8.93 25.77 -8.10
N TYR A 88 8.19 26.82 -8.47
CA TYR A 88 8.57 27.70 -9.59
C TYR A 88 9.71 28.70 -9.29
N SER A 89 10.26 28.74 -8.07
CA SER A 89 11.17 29.82 -7.67
C SER A 89 12.60 29.42 -7.27
N GLU A 90 12.92 28.14 -7.15
CA GLU A 90 14.26 27.69 -6.75
C GLU A 90 14.57 26.42 -7.57
N ILE A 91 15.32 26.48 -8.68
CA ILE A 91 16.77 26.24 -8.71
C ILE A 91 17.35 26.90 -9.98
N ASN A 92 17.95 28.07 -9.82
CA ASN A 92 18.99 28.58 -10.71
C ASN A 92 20.31 28.41 -9.97
N GLY A 93 21.00 27.30 -10.19
CA GLY A 93 22.13 26.89 -9.35
C GLY A 93 23.11 25.94 -10.04
N ASN A 94 23.68 26.41 -11.15
CA ASN A 94 24.87 25.94 -11.85
C ASN A 94 25.87 25.09 -11.01
N SER A 95 26.14 23.86 -11.46
CA SER A 95 27.53 23.37 -11.52
C SER A 95 27.72 22.32 -12.61
N LYS A 96 28.66 22.64 -13.49
CA LYS A 96 29.18 21.79 -14.57
C LYS A 96 30.11 20.75 -13.97
N ASP A 97 30.02 19.51 -14.43
CA ASP A 97 31.23 18.77 -14.77
C ASP A 97 30.96 17.73 -15.87
N SER A 98 31.92 17.67 -16.78
CA SER A 98 31.85 17.01 -18.07
C SER A 98 32.86 15.87 -18.11
N VAL A 99 32.44 14.65 -18.44
CA VAL A 99 33.33 13.63 -19.03
C VAL A 99 32.60 12.81 -20.09
N LYS A 100 33.30 12.60 -21.21
CA LYS A 100 32.89 12.01 -22.49
C LYS A 100 32.72 10.48 -22.46
N THR A 101 31.68 10.05 -23.16
CA THR A 101 31.64 9.05 -24.25
C THR A 101 32.79 8.04 -24.38
N ASP A 102 32.44 6.74 -24.39
CA ASP A 102 32.75 5.88 -25.55
C ASP A 102 31.75 4.72 -25.66
N SER A 103 31.49 4.32 -26.91
CA SER A 103 30.45 3.39 -27.35
C SER A 103 31.05 2.02 -27.63
N THR A 104 30.35 0.93 -27.32
CA THR A 104 30.27 -0.22 -28.23
C THR A 104 29.05 -1.08 -27.91
N GLU A 105 28.26 -1.25 -28.95
CA GLU A 105 27.05 -2.07 -29.08
C GLU A 105 27.45 -3.54 -29.31
N ALA A 106 26.82 -4.46 -28.60
CA ALA A 106 26.82 -5.89 -28.93
C ALA A 106 25.47 -6.49 -28.50
N THR A 107 24.68 -6.86 -29.50
CA THR A 107 23.41 -7.59 -29.41
C THR A 107 23.64 -9.08 -29.15
N ASP A 108 22.92 -9.68 -28.19
CA ASP A 108 22.29 -11.04 -28.16
C ASP A 108 22.06 -11.49 -26.69
N PRO A 109 21.20 -12.48 -26.40
CA PRO A 109 19.75 -12.57 -26.54
C PRO A 109 19.03 -12.26 -25.20
N GLU A 110 17.70 -12.15 -25.26
CA GLU A 110 16.73 -12.06 -24.15
C GLU A 110 17.16 -12.87 -22.90
N GLU A 111 17.68 -12.18 -21.88
CA GLU A 111 17.82 -12.73 -20.53
C GLU A 111 16.44 -12.74 -19.87
N GLU A 112 15.95 -13.94 -19.57
CA GLU A 112 14.86 -14.15 -18.60
C GLU A 112 15.23 -13.41 -17.30
N PRO A 113 14.31 -12.66 -16.67
CA PRO A 113 14.64 -11.80 -15.54
C PRO A 113 15.28 -12.60 -14.42
N ASP A 114 16.49 -12.19 -14.01
CA ASP A 114 17.23 -12.79 -12.92
C ASP A 114 16.38 -12.75 -11.64
N VAL A 115 16.04 -13.94 -11.14
CA VAL A 115 15.27 -14.15 -9.91
C VAL A 115 15.95 -13.50 -8.68
N SER A 116 17.23 -13.12 -8.78
CA SER A 116 17.98 -12.46 -7.71
C SER A 116 17.52 -11.04 -7.38
N GLU A 117 16.98 -10.25 -8.32
CA GLU A 117 16.73 -8.82 -8.08
C GLU A 117 15.54 -8.52 -7.15
N ASN A 118 14.54 -9.41 -7.13
CA ASN A 118 13.29 -9.21 -6.37
C ASN A 118 13.21 -10.08 -5.11
N THR A 119 14.34 -10.58 -4.61
CA THR A 119 14.38 -11.37 -3.38
C THR A 119 15.46 -10.89 -2.42
N PHE A 120 15.29 -11.16 -1.13
CA PHE A 120 16.34 -11.01 -0.14
C PHE A 120 16.34 -12.23 0.79
N THR A 121 17.47 -12.49 1.44
CA THR A 121 17.59 -13.57 2.42
C THR A 121 17.62 -12.99 3.82
N ASP A 122 16.72 -13.43 4.69
CA ASP A 122 16.78 -13.12 6.12
C ASP A 122 17.98 -13.84 6.74
N ALA A 123 18.98 -13.07 7.18
CA ALA A 123 20.21 -13.61 7.73
C ALA A 123 20.00 -14.40 9.04
N ARG A 124 18.84 -14.24 9.70
CA ARG A 124 18.55 -14.85 11.01
C ARG A 124 18.17 -16.32 10.89
N ASP A 125 17.54 -16.72 9.79
CA ASP A 125 17.05 -18.10 9.58
C ASP A 125 17.32 -18.64 8.17
N GLY A 126 17.90 -17.84 7.27
CA GLY A 126 18.17 -18.21 5.88
C GLY A 126 16.94 -18.23 4.98
N GLN A 127 15.78 -17.77 5.44
CA GLN A 127 14.57 -17.72 4.64
C GLN A 127 14.71 -16.65 3.56
N VAL A 128 14.52 -17.06 2.30
CA VAL A 128 14.45 -16.14 1.16
C VAL A 128 13.02 -15.65 1.02
N TYR A 129 12.85 -14.34 0.93
CA TYR A 129 11.58 -13.65 0.73
C TYR A 129 11.59 -12.86 -0.57
N LYS A 130 10.45 -12.86 -1.25
CA LYS A 130 10.18 -11.95 -2.36
C LYS A 130 9.84 -10.55 -1.85
N MET A 131 10.22 -9.55 -2.62
CA MET A 131 9.90 -8.15 -2.40
C MET A 131 9.13 -7.59 -3.60
N VAL A 132 8.43 -6.49 -3.37
CA VAL A 132 7.76 -5.75 -4.43
C VAL A 132 7.77 -4.25 -4.13
N LYS A 133 8.01 -3.44 -5.16
CA LYS A 133 7.90 -1.99 -5.07
C LYS A 133 6.49 -1.57 -5.45
N ILE A 134 5.79 -0.89 -4.54
CA ILE A 134 4.43 -0.37 -4.74
C ILE A 134 4.45 1.11 -4.39
N GLY A 135 4.24 1.96 -5.40
CA GLY A 135 4.49 3.40 -5.26
C GLY A 135 5.94 3.67 -4.87
N SER A 136 6.12 4.43 -3.78
CA SER A 136 7.44 4.77 -3.23
C SER A 136 8.00 3.73 -2.25
N GLN A 137 7.21 2.73 -1.85
CA GLN A 137 7.58 1.79 -0.79
C GLN A 137 7.99 0.44 -1.35
N VAL A 138 8.94 -0.21 -0.70
CA VAL A 138 9.32 -1.60 -0.98
C VAL A 138 8.80 -2.49 0.14
N TRP A 139 7.91 -3.40 -0.21
CA TRP A 139 7.22 -4.30 0.71
C TRP A 139 7.74 -5.73 0.57
N MET A 140 7.69 -6.49 1.66
CA MET A 140 7.71 -7.95 1.54
C MET A 140 6.45 -8.41 0.79
N ALA A 141 6.62 -9.22 -0.26
CA ALA A 141 5.51 -9.86 -0.99
C ALA A 141 5.00 -11.14 -0.30
N GLN A 142 5.59 -11.49 0.84
CA GLN A 142 5.26 -12.66 1.65
C GLN A 142 5.18 -12.24 3.12
N ASN A 143 4.33 -12.93 3.89
CA ASN A 143 4.28 -12.72 5.34
C ASN A 143 5.58 -13.22 5.99
N LEU A 144 6.03 -12.51 7.02
CA LEU A 144 7.18 -12.93 7.79
C LEU A 144 6.94 -14.32 8.42
N ASN A 145 7.93 -15.19 8.33
CA ASN A 145 7.90 -16.59 8.78
C ASN A 145 9.03 -16.92 9.77
N TYR A 146 9.57 -15.90 10.42
CA TYR A 146 10.62 -16.01 11.41
C TYR A 146 10.06 -16.57 12.74
N ASP A 147 10.68 -17.63 13.27
CA ASP A 147 10.36 -18.11 14.62
C ASP A 147 10.98 -17.15 15.64
N TYR A 148 10.18 -16.22 16.17
CA TYR A 148 10.68 -15.26 17.15
C TYR A 148 11.14 -15.98 18.42
N GLN A 149 12.43 -15.87 18.76
CA GLN A 149 13.04 -16.55 19.91
C GLN A 149 13.47 -15.57 21.00
N VAL A 150 13.12 -15.87 22.24
CA VAL A 150 13.60 -15.17 23.44
C VAL A 150 14.31 -16.21 24.31
N ASP A 151 15.56 -15.94 24.69
CA ASP A 151 16.42 -16.87 25.44
C ASP A 151 16.52 -18.28 24.83
N GLY A 152 16.44 -18.37 23.50
CA GLY A 152 16.53 -19.63 22.76
C GLY A 152 15.23 -20.42 22.65
N GLU A 153 14.10 -19.87 23.11
CA GLU A 153 12.79 -20.50 23.02
C GLU A 153 11.82 -19.69 22.15
N SER A 154 10.99 -20.39 21.37
CA SER A 154 9.94 -19.74 20.57
C SER A 154 8.97 -18.97 21.45
N TYR A 155 8.78 -17.69 21.16
CA TYR A 155 7.97 -16.78 21.94
C TYR A 155 6.97 -16.06 21.04
N GLY A 156 5.70 -16.06 21.41
CA GLY A 156 4.67 -15.22 20.78
C GLY A 156 4.50 -15.34 19.25
N SER A 157 5.05 -16.37 18.59
CA SER A 157 4.92 -16.59 17.14
C SER A 157 4.40 -17.99 16.84
N TYR A 158 3.47 -18.11 15.89
CA TYR A 158 2.69 -19.33 15.70
C TYR A 158 2.43 -19.63 14.22
N CYS A 159 2.58 -20.89 13.83
CA CYS A 159 1.92 -21.39 12.63
C CYS A 159 0.42 -21.50 12.90
N TYR A 160 -0.41 -21.23 11.89
CA TYR A 160 -1.86 -21.43 12.00
C TYR A 160 -2.17 -22.88 12.41
N THR A 161 -3.02 -23.06 13.43
CA THR A 161 -3.33 -24.36 14.08
C THR A 161 -2.11 -25.19 14.54
N HIS A 162 -0.95 -24.55 14.72
CA HIS A 162 0.34 -25.18 15.04
C HIS A 162 0.87 -26.15 13.98
N MET A 163 0.40 -26.05 12.73
CA MET A 163 0.86 -26.90 11.63
C MET A 163 1.99 -26.22 10.86
N VAL A 164 3.17 -26.84 10.79
CA VAL A 164 4.34 -26.29 10.07
C VAL A 164 4.04 -26.00 8.60
N SER A 165 3.20 -26.82 7.95
CA SER A 165 2.75 -26.58 6.57
C SER A 165 1.98 -25.26 6.40
N MET A 166 1.29 -24.81 7.46
CA MET A 166 0.60 -23.52 7.44
C MET A 166 1.57 -22.36 7.55
N CYS A 167 2.68 -22.49 8.29
CA CYS A 167 3.76 -21.50 8.28
C CYS A 167 4.36 -21.34 6.87
N SER A 168 4.61 -22.45 6.17
CA SER A 168 5.11 -22.40 4.78
C SER A 168 4.12 -21.76 3.80
N THR A 169 2.81 -21.81 4.12
CA THR A 169 1.75 -21.28 3.25
C THR A 169 1.46 -19.81 3.54
N TYR A 170 1.35 -19.46 4.82
CA TYR A 170 0.81 -18.18 5.30
C TYR A 170 1.83 -17.31 6.04
N GLY A 171 3.04 -17.82 6.32
CA GLY A 171 3.93 -17.23 7.32
C GLY A 171 3.42 -17.50 8.75
N ARG A 172 3.99 -16.78 9.71
CA ARG A 172 3.63 -16.88 11.12
C ARG A 172 2.68 -15.77 11.54
N LEU A 173 1.90 -16.08 12.57
CA LEU A 173 1.12 -15.12 13.35
C LEU A 173 1.93 -14.73 14.58
N TYR A 174 2.12 -13.44 14.82
CA TYR A 174 2.89 -12.89 15.92
C TYR A 174 1.93 -12.19 16.88
N THR A 175 2.11 -12.36 18.18
CA THR A 175 1.48 -11.47 19.16
C THR A 175 2.01 -10.06 18.96
N TRP A 176 1.29 -9.06 19.47
CA TRP A 176 1.78 -7.68 19.43
C TRP A 176 3.18 -7.55 20.04
N ALA A 177 3.40 -8.20 21.20
CA ALA A 177 4.69 -8.18 21.88
C ALA A 177 5.82 -8.83 21.04
N ALA A 178 5.53 -9.93 20.34
CA ALA A 178 6.50 -10.51 19.43
C ALA A 178 6.76 -9.61 18.23
N ALA A 179 5.71 -9.04 17.61
CA ALA A 179 5.83 -8.17 16.45
C ALA A 179 6.66 -6.91 16.74
N MET A 180 6.53 -6.35 17.94
CA MET A 180 7.28 -5.18 18.41
C MET A 180 8.67 -5.50 18.94
N ASP A 181 9.07 -6.77 19.02
CA ASP A 181 10.32 -7.18 19.67
C ASP A 181 10.40 -6.65 21.12
N SER A 182 9.36 -6.89 21.93
CA SER A 182 9.31 -6.33 23.31
C SER A 182 10.44 -6.79 24.23
N ALA A 183 11.06 -7.92 23.90
CA ALA A 183 12.20 -8.45 24.64
C ALA A 183 13.53 -7.82 24.20
N ALA A 184 13.51 -6.95 23.18
CA ALA A 184 14.66 -6.28 22.61
C ALA A 184 15.75 -7.25 22.12
N VAL A 185 15.33 -8.29 21.41
CA VAL A 185 16.23 -9.29 20.80
C VAL A 185 17.00 -8.69 19.62
N PHE A 186 16.38 -7.77 18.89
CA PHE A 186 16.91 -7.18 17.65
C PHE A 186 17.11 -5.67 17.71
N SER A 187 16.25 -4.94 18.42
CA SER A 187 16.43 -3.51 18.69
C SER A 187 15.77 -3.09 20.00
N GLU A 188 16.15 -1.93 20.52
CA GLU A 188 15.55 -1.37 21.74
C GLU A 188 14.26 -0.58 21.45
N ASP A 189 13.88 -0.42 20.18
CA ASP A 189 12.79 0.47 19.72
C ASP A 189 11.43 0.10 20.32
N GLY A 190 11.17 -1.20 20.46
CA GLY A 190 9.93 -1.73 21.02
C GLY A 190 10.11 -2.32 22.41
N LYS A 191 11.23 -2.06 23.10
CA LYS A 191 11.50 -2.69 24.40
C LYS A 191 10.41 -2.41 25.42
N GLY A 192 9.89 -3.48 26.02
CA GLY A 192 8.81 -3.40 26.99
C GLY A 192 7.45 -3.04 26.38
N CYS A 193 7.33 -2.98 25.05
CA CYS A 193 6.07 -2.64 24.39
C CYS A 193 5.10 -3.79 24.32
N GLY A 194 4.04 -3.73 25.11
CA GLY A 194 3.00 -4.75 25.17
C GLY A 194 2.52 -4.96 26.61
N ASN A 195 1.35 -5.58 26.78
CA ASN A 195 0.73 -5.88 28.08
C ASN A 195 0.64 -4.68 29.05
N ASP A 196 -0.38 -3.84 28.90
CA ASP A 196 -0.67 -2.71 29.81
C ASP A 196 0.45 -1.66 29.98
N ALA A 197 1.49 -1.71 29.15
CA ALA A 197 2.60 -0.76 29.16
C ALA A 197 2.44 0.29 28.06
N ALA A 198 2.62 1.57 28.44
CA ALA A 198 2.78 2.66 27.50
C ALA A 198 4.16 2.59 26.84
N CYS A 199 4.20 2.82 25.54
CA CYS A 199 5.43 2.86 24.74
C CYS A 199 5.73 4.28 24.29
N SER A 200 7.01 4.64 24.28
CA SER A 200 7.50 5.78 23.51
C SER A 200 8.18 5.20 22.28
N LEU A 201 7.46 5.10 21.16
CA LEU A 201 7.99 4.51 19.95
C LEU A 201 8.76 5.56 19.12
N PRO A 202 9.90 5.19 18.51
CA PRO A 202 10.47 5.97 17.42
C PRO A 202 9.55 5.95 16.19
N GLU A 203 9.85 6.83 15.23
CA GLU A 203 9.11 6.91 13.96
C GLU A 203 9.06 5.56 13.22
N ARG A 204 10.17 4.82 13.22
CA ARG A 204 10.28 3.47 12.66
C ARG A 204 10.69 2.49 13.75
N VAL A 205 9.91 1.43 13.89
CA VAL A 205 10.18 0.34 14.82
C VAL A 205 10.57 -0.88 14.00
N ARG A 206 11.83 -1.33 14.11
CA ARG A 206 12.26 -2.58 13.44
C ARG A 206 11.34 -3.72 13.83
N GLY A 207 11.12 -3.89 15.13
CA GLY A 207 10.36 -5.00 15.68
C GLY A 207 10.94 -6.35 15.26
N VAL A 208 10.07 -7.31 14.97
CA VAL A 208 10.48 -8.65 14.52
C VAL A 208 11.01 -8.69 13.09
N CYS A 209 11.02 -7.58 12.36
CA CYS A 209 11.48 -7.55 10.98
C CYS A 209 13.01 -7.77 10.86
N PRO A 210 13.49 -8.26 9.70
CA PRO A 210 14.93 -8.40 9.44
C PRO A 210 15.66 -7.06 9.52
N GLU A 211 16.98 -7.09 9.57
CA GLU A 211 17.78 -5.85 9.51
C GLU A 211 17.56 -5.12 8.16
N GLY A 212 17.39 -3.80 8.19
CA GLY A 212 17.03 -2.98 7.01
C GLY A 212 15.53 -2.99 6.67
N TRP A 213 14.70 -3.54 7.57
CA TRP A 213 13.25 -3.61 7.46
C TRP A 213 12.59 -3.24 8.78
N HIS A 214 11.40 -2.69 8.71
CA HIS A 214 10.62 -2.32 9.89
C HIS A 214 9.16 -2.77 9.81
N LEU A 215 8.53 -2.78 10.98
CA LEU A 215 7.09 -3.01 11.09
C LEU A 215 6.37 -1.73 10.62
N PRO A 216 5.48 -1.80 9.61
CA PRO A 216 4.96 -0.60 8.97
C PRO A 216 4.06 0.20 9.92
N SER A 217 4.20 1.51 9.85
CA SER A 217 3.32 2.47 10.52
C SER A 217 1.96 2.58 9.81
N ALA A 218 0.99 3.21 10.48
CA ALA A 218 -0.31 3.49 9.88
C ALA A 218 -0.18 4.39 8.65
N LEU A 219 0.78 5.31 8.64
CA LEU A 219 1.05 6.18 7.50
C LEU A 219 1.56 5.39 6.30
N GLU A 220 2.40 4.38 6.54
CA GLU A 220 2.94 3.55 5.46
C GLU A 220 1.87 2.65 4.85
N TRP A 221 1.04 2.02 5.69
CA TRP A 221 -0.14 1.33 5.22
C TRP A 221 -1.09 2.25 4.48
N ASP A 222 -1.36 3.46 4.98
CA ASP A 222 -2.25 4.42 4.32
C ASP A 222 -1.72 4.84 2.94
N THR A 223 -0.40 4.98 2.81
CA THR A 223 0.27 5.25 1.54
C THR A 223 0.04 4.10 0.55
N LEU A 224 0.22 2.85 0.97
CA LEU A 224 -0.07 1.67 0.15
C LEU A 224 -1.55 1.61 -0.28
N LEU A 225 -2.47 1.80 0.68
CA LEU A 225 -3.91 1.74 0.42
C LEU A 225 -4.35 2.87 -0.52
N THR A 226 -3.79 4.07 -0.35
CA THR A 226 -4.03 5.22 -1.22
C THR A 226 -3.48 4.98 -2.63
N PHE A 227 -2.31 4.34 -2.75
CA PHE A 227 -1.74 3.97 -4.05
C PHE A 227 -2.67 3.06 -4.85
N VAL A 228 -3.34 2.11 -4.19
CA VAL A 228 -4.33 1.24 -4.84
C VAL A 228 -5.74 1.85 -4.92
N GLY A 229 -5.92 3.09 -4.47
CA GLY A 229 -7.15 3.86 -4.60
C GLY A 229 -8.19 3.65 -3.51
N LYS A 230 -7.92 2.85 -2.46
CA LYS A 230 -8.86 2.55 -1.37
C LYS A 230 -10.24 2.06 -1.84
N THR A 231 -10.30 1.39 -3.00
CA THR A 231 -11.53 0.80 -3.56
C THR A 231 -11.50 -0.72 -3.45
N ALA A 232 -12.64 -1.37 -3.72
CA ALA A 232 -12.72 -2.82 -3.79
C ALA A 232 -11.74 -3.41 -4.82
N GLU A 233 -11.59 -2.78 -5.98
CA GLU A 233 -10.64 -3.18 -7.02
C GLU A 233 -9.19 -3.01 -6.53
N GLY A 234 -8.91 -1.92 -5.81
CA GLY A 234 -7.61 -1.68 -5.19
C GLY A 234 -7.23 -2.75 -4.17
N TYR A 235 -8.17 -3.13 -3.32
CA TYR A 235 -7.94 -4.20 -2.34
C TYR A 235 -7.80 -5.57 -3.00
N LEU A 236 -8.55 -5.85 -4.06
CA LEU A 236 -8.34 -7.05 -4.89
C LEU A 236 -6.95 -7.06 -5.54
N ALA A 237 -6.38 -5.91 -5.89
CA ALA A 237 -5.02 -5.79 -6.45
C ALA A 237 -3.91 -6.16 -5.45
N LEU A 238 -4.20 -6.13 -4.14
CA LEU A 238 -3.28 -6.54 -3.08
C LEU A 238 -3.47 -8.02 -2.67
N LYS A 239 -4.70 -8.53 -2.74
CA LYS A 239 -5.05 -9.91 -2.38
C LYS A 239 -4.38 -10.93 -3.31
N SER A 240 -3.94 -12.05 -2.75
CA SER A 240 -3.39 -13.16 -3.54
C SER A 240 -4.42 -13.77 -4.48
N THR A 241 -3.95 -14.27 -5.63
CA THR A 241 -4.78 -14.91 -6.66
C THR A 241 -5.43 -16.24 -6.27
N SER A 242 -5.11 -16.75 -5.08
CA SER A 242 -5.65 -17.99 -4.53
C SER A 242 -5.66 -17.96 -3.01
N GLY A 243 -6.44 -18.86 -2.39
CA GLY A 243 -6.47 -19.10 -0.96
C GLY A 243 -7.58 -18.39 -0.20
N TRP A 244 -8.30 -17.45 -0.83
CA TRP A 244 -9.46 -16.79 -0.25
C TRP A 244 -10.73 -17.61 -0.45
N SER A 245 -11.58 -17.64 0.57
CA SER A 245 -12.91 -18.25 0.52
C SER A 245 -13.85 -17.48 -0.42
N ASN A 246 -15.02 -18.07 -0.70
CA ASN A 246 -16.13 -17.42 -1.39
C ASN A 246 -15.81 -16.86 -2.80
N GLY A 247 -14.76 -17.39 -3.45
CA GLY A 247 -14.33 -16.91 -4.76
C GLY A 247 -13.73 -15.51 -4.75
N ARG A 248 -13.33 -15.00 -3.57
CA ARG A 248 -12.81 -13.64 -3.37
C ARG A 248 -11.29 -13.54 -3.45
N ASN A 249 -10.70 -14.35 -4.33
CA ASN A 249 -9.29 -14.20 -4.65
C ASN A 249 -9.05 -12.84 -5.29
N GLY A 250 -7.89 -12.25 -4.99
CA GLY A 250 -7.47 -11.01 -5.62
C GLY A 250 -6.97 -11.21 -7.05
N THR A 251 -6.70 -10.09 -7.71
CA THR A 251 -5.96 -10.08 -8.98
C THR A 251 -4.45 -10.14 -8.74
N ASP A 252 -4.00 -9.76 -7.55
CA ASP A 252 -2.57 -9.65 -7.17
C ASP A 252 -1.75 -8.83 -8.19
N SER A 253 -2.39 -7.86 -8.86
CA SER A 253 -1.73 -7.10 -9.94
C SER A 253 -0.60 -6.19 -9.44
N THR A 254 -0.52 -5.96 -8.14
CA THR A 254 0.60 -5.25 -7.50
C THR A 254 1.77 -6.17 -7.18
N GLY A 255 1.60 -7.49 -7.16
CA GLY A 255 2.58 -8.45 -6.66
C GLY A 255 2.71 -8.51 -5.14
N PHE A 256 1.83 -7.84 -4.39
CA PHE A 256 1.84 -7.85 -2.93
C PHE A 256 1.56 -9.25 -2.35
N SER A 257 0.70 -10.04 -2.97
CA SER A 257 0.36 -11.41 -2.60
C SER A 257 -0.12 -11.59 -1.16
N MET A 258 -1.14 -10.81 -0.78
CA MET A 258 -1.74 -10.90 0.55
C MET A 258 -2.57 -12.17 0.72
N LYS A 259 -2.14 -13.01 1.66
CA LYS A 259 -2.80 -14.28 1.97
C LYS A 259 -3.69 -14.19 3.20
N PRO A 260 -4.87 -14.84 3.19
CA PRO A 260 -5.83 -14.84 4.30
C PRO A 260 -5.42 -15.84 5.39
N ALA A 261 -4.41 -15.46 6.17
CA ALA A 261 -3.83 -16.30 7.23
C ALA A 261 -4.75 -16.45 8.45
N GLY A 262 -5.85 -15.70 8.52
CA GLY A 262 -6.66 -15.61 9.73
C GLY A 262 -5.90 -14.93 10.86
N TYR A 263 -6.24 -15.33 12.08
CA TYR A 263 -5.62 -14.84 13.30
C TYR A 263 -5.65 -15.89 14.41
N ARG A 264 -4.94 -15.57 15.51
CA ARG A 264 -5.02 -16.33 16.75
C ARG A 264 -5.45 -15.44 17.91
N ASP A 265 -6.48 -15.82 18.64
CA ASP A 265 -6.83 -15.34 19.96
C ASP A 265 -5.97 -16.04 21.03
N THR A 266 -5.12 -15.28 21.72
CA THR A 266 -4.23 -15.83 22.76
C THR A 266 -4.89 -15.92 24.12
N GLN A 267 -6.07 -15.34 24.35
CA GLN A 267 -6.79 -15.54 25.62
C GLN A 267 -7.26 -16.98 25.77
N ASN A 268 -7.71 -17.60 24.68
CA ASN A 268 -8.14 -19.00 24.66
C ASN A 268 -6.97 -19.99 24.88
N ALA A 269 -5.73 -19.54 24.81
CA ALA A 269 -4.55 -20.36 25.12
C ALA A 269 -4.28 -20.48 26.63
N ASN A 270 -4.77 -19.53 27.43
CA ASN A 270 -4.65 -19.51 28.89
C ASN A 270 -5.81 -20.24 29.58
N ASP A 271 -6.77 -20.78 28.82
CA ASP A 271 -7.80 -21.64 29.36
C ASP A 271 -7.17 -22.98 29.78
N SER A 272 -6.86 -23.09 31.08
CA SER A 272 -6.38 -24.32 31.71
C SER A 272 -7.43 -25.43 31.79
N SER A 273 -8.64 -25.21 31.23
CA SER A 273 -9.68 -26.22 31.15
C SER A 273 -9.17 -27.46 30.41
N PRO A 274 -9.41 -28.68 30.95
CA PRO A 274 -9.12 -29.93 30.24
C PRO A 274 -9.97 -30.11 28.97
N PHE A 275 -10.93 -29.23 28.72
CA PHE A 275 -11.74 -29.15 27.50
C PHE A 275 -11.32 -28.01 26.57
N ALA A 276 -10.26 -27.25 26.90
CA ALA A 276 -9.73 -26.21 26.04
C ALA A 276 -9.30 -26.85 24.72
N ASN A 277 -10.09 -26.58 23.68
CA ASN A 277 -9.76 -27.05 22.36
C ASN A 277 -8.48 -26.31 21.91
N LYS A 278 -7.39 -27.02 21.65
CA LYS A 278 -6.11 -26.42 21.20
C LYS A 278 -6.26 -25.61 19.90
N THR A 279 -7.32 -25.82 19.11
CA THR A 279 -7.66 -24.97 17.96
C THR A 279 -8.60 -23.80 18.28
N ALA A 280 -9.15 -23.69 19.50
CA ALA A 280 -10.07 -22.61 19.89
C ALA A 280 -9.47 -21.20 19.83
N GLY A 281 -8.15 -21.07 19.66
CA GLY A 281 -7.51 -19.79 19.42
C GLY A 281 -7.52 -19.35 17.96
N PHE A 282 -7.61 -20.25 16.99
CA PHE A 282 -7.39 -19.89 15.58
C PHE A 282 -8.72 -19.73 14.83
N ALA A 283 -8.84 -18.65 14.07
CA ALA A 283 -10.03 -18.36 13.27
C ALA A 283 -9.70 -17.55 12.02
N GLY A 284 -10.63 -17.56 11.05
CA GLY A 284 -10.58 -16.72 9.87
C GLY A 284 -9.56 -17.12 8.80
N GLU A 285 -8.98 -18.32 8.86
CA GLU A 285 -8.21 -18.86 7.73
C GLU A 285 -9.05 -18.80 6.46
N LYS A 286 -8.47 -18.34 5.35
CA LYS A 286 -9.15 -18.14 4.06
C LYS A 286 -10.15 -16.98 4.03
N ASP A 287 -10.60 -16.53 5.19
CA ASP A 287 -11.63 -15.50 5.29
C ASP A 287 -11.05 -14.12 5.57
N VAL A 288 -9.97 -14.00 6.36
CA VAL A 288 -9.38 -12.70 6.69
C VAL A 288 -7.86 -12.69 6.60
N ALA A 289 -7.30 -11.54 6.24
CA ALA A 289 -5.87 -11.23 6.36
C ALA A 289 -5.73 -10.04 7.31
N ARG A 290 -5.03 -10.25 8.42
CA ARG A 290 -4.80 -9.22 9.45
C ARG A 290 -3.32 -8.99 9.69
N PHE A 291 -2.94 -7.72 9.82
CA PHE A 291 -1.56 -7.29 9.96
C PHE A 291 -1.38 -6.30 11.09
N TRP A 292 -0.27 -6.44 11.82
CA TRP A 292 0.11 -5.45 12.82
C TRP A 292 0.60 -4.15 12.19
N VAL A 293 0.29 -3.06 12.89
CA VAL A 293 0.72 -1.70 12.57
C VAL A 293 1.48 -1.14 13.77
N SER A 294 2.71 -0.68 13.56
CA SER A 294 3.65 -0.29 14.63
C SER A 294 3.20 0.94 15.40
N SER A 295 2.73 1.97 14.69
CA SER A 295 2.31 3.26 15.26
C SER A 295 1.13 3.85 14.47
N GLY A 296 0.31 4.66 15.15
CA GLY A 296 -0.83 5.35 14.55
C GLY A 296 -0.62 6.85 14.38
N PRO A 297 -1.54 7.56 13.70
CA PRO A 297 -1.47 9.01 13.51
C PRO A 297 -1.93 9.84 14.74
N TYR A 298 -2.39 9.18 15.81
CA TYR A 298 -2.92 9.83 17.00
C TYR A 298 -1.95 9.71 18.17
N ASP A 299 -1.82 10.78 18.95
CA ASP A 299 -0.98 10.89 20.15
C ASP A 299 -1.23 9.69 21.08
N ASP A 300 -0.20 8.86 21.28
CA ASP A 300 -0.22 7.52 21.91
C ASP A 300 -0.78 7.50 23.35
N ASN A 301 -1.04 8.67 23.94
CA ASN A 301 -1.40 8.83 25.34
C ASN A 301 -2.81 8.34 25.74
N GLU A 302 -3.77 8.23 24.81
CA GLU A 302 -5.09 7.60 25.11
C GLU A 302 -5.13 6.11 24.77
N ILE A 303 -4.41 5.67 23.73
CA ILE A 303 -4.38 4.26 23.29
C ILE A 303 -3.55 3.41 24.25
N ALA A 304 -2.48 3.96 24.84
CA ALA A 304 -1.62 3.27 25.80
C ALA A 304 -2.34 2.78 27.08
N LYS A 305 -3.54 3.31 27.40
CA LYS A 305 -4.37 2.87 28.53
C LYS A 305 -5.45 1.85 28.15
N SER A 306 -5.55 1.51 26.88
CA SER A 306 -6.51 0.55 26.36
C SER A 306 -5.78 -0.68 25.85
N ASP A 307 -6.42 -1.85 25.90
CA ASP A 307 -5.94 -3.09 25.29
C ASP A 307 -5.90 -3.02 23.74
N LEU A 308 -6.05 -1.83 23.16
CA LEU A 308 -6.20 -1.62 21.73
C LEU A 308 -4.87 -1.34 21.03
N GLN A 309 -4.80 -1.76 19.77
CA GLN A 309 -3.70 -1.49 18.85
C GLN A 309 -4.23 -1.33 17.43
N PHE A 310 -3.46 -0.67 16.56
CA PHE A 310 -3.80 -0.58 15.14
C PHE A 310 -3.55 -1.92 14.42
N GLU A 311 -4.48 -2.27 13.55
CA GLU A 311 -4.32 -3.34 12.57
C GLU A 311 -4.68 -2.84 11.18
N VAL A 312 -4.25 -3.58 10.15
CA VAL A 312 -4.90 -3.58 8.85
C VAL A 312 -5.62 -4.89 8.66
N ASN A 313 -6.90 -4.83 8.30
CA ASN A 313 -7.75 -5.99 8.06
C ASN A 313 -8.25 -6.02 6.61
N PHE A 314 -8.40 -7.22 6.07
CA PHE A 314 -9.05 -7.50 4.80
C PHE A 314 -9.89 -8.78 4.93
N THR A 315 -11.01 -8.86 4.24
CA THR A 315 -12.00 -9.94 4.39
C THR A 315 -12.44 -10.55 3.06
N SER A 316 -12.91 -11.79 3.10
CA SER A 316 -13.62 -12.48 2.02
C SER A 316 -15.13 -12.29 2.09
N GLU A 317 -15.62 -11.63 3.14
CA GLU A 317 -17.05 -11.32 3.32
C GLU A 317 -17.48 -10.18 2.38
N GLU A 318 -18.77 -10.16 2.06
CA GLU A 318 -19.34 -9.17 1.15
C GLU A 318 -19.40 -7.77 1.77
N TRP A 319 -19.27 -6.76 0.91
CA TRP A 319 -19.55 -5.37 1.24
C TRP A 319 -21.03 -5.28 1.61
N ASP A 320 -21.35 -4.98 2.87
CA ASP A 320 -22.73 -4.71 3.25
C ASP A 320 -23.24 -3.47 2.45
N ASP A 321 -24.55 -3.44 2.17
CA ASP A 321 -25.27 -2.42 1.36
C ASP A 321 -25.09 -0.97 1.89
N ASP A 322 -24.50 -0.79 3.07
CA ASP A 322 -24.15 0.47 3.73
C ASP A 322 -22.68 0.92 3.53
N GLY A 323 -21.90 0.19 2.73
CA GLY A 323 -20.81 0.78 1.95
C GLY A 323 -19.48 0.97 2.66
N PHE A 324 -19.14 0.14 3.65
CA PHE A 324 -17.74 -0.12 4.03
C PHE A 324 -17.62 -1.58 4.46
N ALA A 325 -17.06 -2.43 3.59
CA ALA A 325 -16.36 -3.59 4.14
C ALA A 325 -15.27 -3.02 5.07
N ASP A 326 -15.13 -3.59 6.27
CA ASP A 326 -14.20 -3.20 7.34
C ASP A 326 -12.72 -3.46 6.95
N GLU A 327 -12.37 -3.15 5.69
CA GLU A 327 -11.07 -3.31 5.08
C GLU A 327 -10.26 -2.01 5.17
N GLY A 328 -9.02 -2.13 5.61
CA GLY A 328 -8.13 -1.00 5.85
C GLY A 328 -7.69 -0.92 7.31
N ILE A 329 -7.30 0.27 7.73
CA ILE A 329 -6.72 0.51 9.06
C ILE A 329 -7.85 0.60 10.10
N GLY A 330 -7.75 -0.20 11.15
CA GLY A 330 -8.71 -0.24 12.25
C GLY A 330 -8.04 -0.42 13.60
N PHE A 331 -8.86 -0.66 14.63
CA PHE A 331 -8.41 -0.96 15.99
C PHE A 331 -8.75 -2.39 16.38
N THR A 332 -7.90 -2.97 17.22
CA THR A 332 -8.03 -4.35 17.64
C THR A 332 -7.46 -4.59 19.02
N ALA A 333 -7.78 -5.74 19.63
CA ALA A 333 -7.23 -6.09 20.92
C ALA A 333 -5.82 -6.71 20.78
N ARG A 334 -4.88 -6.31 21.65
CA ARG A 334 -3.51 -6.86 21.73
C ARG A 334 -3.44 -8.35 22.08
N ARG A 335 -4.57 -8.94 22.49
CA ARG A 335 -4.74 -10.38 22.74
C ARG A 335 -4.67 -11.25 21.49
N PHE A 336 -4.69 -10.65 20.30
CA PHE A 336 -4.61 -11.41 19.07
C PHE A 336 -3.15 -11.64 18.65
N ALA A 337 -2.96 -12.53 17.70
CA ALA A 337 -1.75 -12.68 16.93
C ALA A 337 -2.09 -12.64 15.44
N TYR A 338 -1.33 -11.83 14.71
CA TYR A 338 -1.57 -11.48 13.32
C TYR A 338 -0.32 -11.65 12.47
N SER A 339 -0.49 -11.63 11.16
CA SER A 339 0.64 -11.67 10.25
C SER A 339 1.47 -10.39 10.38
N VAL A 340 2.76 -10.50 10.08
CA VAL A 340 3.65 -9.35 9.92
C VAL A 340 4.09 -9.27 8.47
N ARG A 341 4.09 -8.05 7.92
CA ARG A 341 4.57 -7.77 6.58
C ARG A 341 5.41 -6.50 6.62
N CYS A 342 6.71 -6.65 6.46
CA CYS A 342 7.65 -5.57 6.70
C CYS A 342 7.83 -4.67 5.47
N VAL A 343 8.20 -3.43 5.73
CA VAL A 343 8.60 -2.43 4.74
C VAL A 343 10.10 -2.18 4.87
N LYS A 344 10.76 -1.93 3.74
CA LYS A 344 12.20 -1.65 3.69
C LYS A 344 12.49 -0.22 4.14
N ASP A 345 13.58 -0.03 4.87
CA ASP A 345 14.00 1.29 5.40
C ASP A 345 14.34 2.34 4.33
#